data_AF-A0A1M7NQ95-F1
#
_entry.id   AF-A0A1M7NQ95-F1
#
_cell.length_a   1.000
_cell.length_b   1.000
_cell.length_c   1.000
_cell.angle_alpha   90.00
_cell.angle_beta   90.00
_cell.angle_gamma   90.00
#
_symmetry.space_group_name_H-M   'P 1'
#
loop_
_entity.id
_entity.type
_entity.pdbx_description
1 polymer ?
#
loop_
_entity_poly.entity_id
_entity_poly.type
_entity_poly.pdbx_seq_one_letter_code
_entity_poly.pdbx_strand_id
1 'polypeptide(L)'
;MMLQRFPILLKENECKLLIKYDGEREKNKYTVKLLYNDLKRGSLGKDTDNPFAELKDVFKNDVSFSDNGISDEFFNTVNKLLENVRTKLGDASIISVIMEGNKENIMYTLHIQTETYTKHCTTKNIQELFEIY
;
A
#
# COMPACT_ATOMS: atom_id res chain seq x y z
N MET A 1 -12.74 3.39 13.87
CA MET A 1 -12.93 4.49 12.90
C MET A 1 -11.63 5.28 12.73
N MET A 2 -10.52 4.58 12.45
CA MET A 2 -9.17 5.17 12.34
C MET A 2 -8.67 5.16 10.88
N LEU A 3 -9.23 4.27 10.04
CA LEU A 3 -9.04 4.22 8.58
C LEU A 3 -9.40 5.50 7.81
N GLN A 4 -10.20 6.44 8.37
CA GLN A 4 -10.59 7.66 7.64
C GLN A 4 -9.53 8.78 7.67
N ARG A 5 -8.66 8.82 8.69
CA ARG A 5 -7.66 9.90 8.84
C ARG A 5 -6.44 9.70 7.97
N PHE A 6 -5.95 8.47 7.87
CA PHE A 6 -4.75 8.16 7.10
C PHE A 6 -4.86 8.49 5.60
N PRO A 7 -5.99 8.19 4.93
CA PRO A 7 -6.22 8.63 3.57
C PRO A 7 -6.15 10.17 3.41
N ILE A 8 -6.76 10.93 4.34
CA ILE A 8 -6.67 12.40 4.33
C ILE A 8 -5.22 12.87 4.42
N LEU A 9 -4.40 12.25 5.28
CA LEU A 9 -2.98 12.57 5.40
C LEU A 9 -2.19 12.34 4.11
N LEU A 10 -2.47 11.27 3.36
CA LEU A 10 -1.81 11.03 2.07
C LEU A 10 -2.14 12.13 1.05
N LYS A 11 -3.40 12.59 1.05
CA LYS A 11 -3.89 13.67 0.18
C LYS A 11 -3.25 15.02 0.52
N GLU A 12 -3.22 15.40 1.81
CA GLU A 12 -2.63 16.66 2.27
C GLU A 12 -1.14 16.75 1.96
N ASN A 13 -0.46 15.60 1.93
CA ASN A 13 0.95 15.50 1.60
C ASN A 13 1.25 15.22 0.12
N GLU A 14 0.21 15.19 -0.73
CA GLU A 14 0.30 14.89 -2.16
C GLU A 14 1.17 13.67 -2.48
N CYS A 15 0.91 12.57 -1.77
CA CYS A 15 1.72 11.37 -1.86
C CYS A 15 0.90 10.12 -2.16
N LYS A 16 1.58 9.11 -2.70
CA LYS A 16 1.05 7.78 -2.97
C LYS A 16 1.76 6.78 -2.08
N LEU A 17 1.01 5.84 -1.53
CA LEU A 17 1.59 4.68 -0.87
C LEU A 17 1.54 3.47 -1.80
N LEU A 18 2.68 2.84 -2.02
CA LEU A 18 2.83 1.58 -2.73
C LEU A 18 3.28 0.51 -1.74
N ILE A 19 2.55 -0.60 -1.72
CA ILE A 19 2.98 -1.83 -1.06
C ILE A 19 2.86 -2.94 -2.09
N LYS A 20 4.01 -3.45 -2.54
CA LYS A 20 4.11 -4.50 -3.56
C LYS A 20 4.64 -5.77 -2.90
N TYR A 21 3.96 -6.89 -3.05
CA TYR A 21 4.51 -8.23 -2.91
C TYR A 21 5.06 -8.70 -4.26
N ASP A 22 6.28 -9.20 -4.25
CA ASP A 22 7.04 -9.68 -5.39
C ASP A 22 7.45 -11.14 -5.09
N GLY A 23 6.56 -12.04 -5.48
CA GLY A 23 6.66 -13.47 -5.20
C GLY A 23 7.88 -14.17 -5.81
N GLU A 24 8.49 -13.56 -6.81
CA GLU A 24 9.66 -14.07 -7.52
C GLU A 24 10.96 -13.88 -6.72
N ARG A 25 10.96 -13.00 -5.70
CA ARG A 25 12.14 -12.74 -4.89
C ARG A 25 12.30 -13.77 -3.77
N GLU A 26 13.54 -14.19 -3.51
CA GLU A 26 13.84 -15.07 -2.37
C GLU A 26 13.79 -14.33 -1.03
N LYS A 27 14.23 -13.06 -1.01
CA LYS A 27 14.27 -12.17 0.16
C LYS A 27 13.82 -10.77 -0.22
N ASN A 28 13.42 -9.99 0.77
CA ASN A 28 12.81 -8.69 0.60
C ASN A 28 11.65 -8.75 -0.40
N LYS A 29 10.74 -9.70 -0.15
CA LYS A 29 9.61 -9.98 -1.02
C LYS A 29 8.65 -8.81 -1.15
N TYR A 30 8.70 -7.85 -0.24
CA TYR A 30 7.88 -6.67 -0.30
C TYR A 30 8.69 -5.44 -0.67
N THR A 31 8.12 -4.58 -1.51
CA THR A 31 8.58 -3.20 -1.70
C THR A 31 7.57 -2.28 -1.07
N VAL A 32 8.01 -1.47 -0.11
CA VAL A 32 7.20 -0.41 0.50
C VAL A 32 7.75 0.92 0.05
N LYS A 33 6.91 1.77 -0.56
CA LYS A 33 7.30 3.12 -0.95
C LYS A 33 6.21 4.14 -0.65
N LEU A 34 6.62 5.26 -0.07
CA LEU A 34 5.86 6.50 -0.05
C LEU A 34 6.43 7.41 -1.14
N LEU A 35 5.61 7.75 -2.12
CA LEU A 35 5.98 8.48 -3.33
C LEU A 35 5.37 9.87 -3.27
N TYR A 36 6.20 10.91 -3.20
CA TYR A 36 5.71 12.30 -3.29
C TYR A 36 5.50 12.72 -4.74
N ASN A 37 4.44 13.47 -5.01
CA ASN A 37 4.25 14.09 -6.33
C ASN A 37 5.29 15.20 -6.59
N ASP A 38 5.77 15.88 -5.54
CA ASP A 38 6.89 16.81 -5.64
C ASP A 38 8.23 16.05 -5.70
N LEU A 39 8.88 16.12 -6.86
CA LEU A 39 10.20 15.52 -7.12
C LEU A 39 11.27 15.94 -6.11
N LYS A 40 11.14 17.12 -5.47
CA LYS A 40 12.08 17.58 -4.44
C LYS A 40 12.01 16.77 -3.15
N ARG A 41 10.84 16.17 -2.84
CA ARG A 41 10.63 15.34 -1.65
C ARG A 41 11.03 13.88 -1.86
N GLY A 42 11.19 13.43 -3.11
CA GLY A 42 11.68 12.11 -3.45
C GLY A 42 10.72 10.96 -3.08
N SER A 43 11.27 9.78 -2.77
CA SER A 43 10.52 8.62 -2.29
C SER A 43 11.15 8.06 -1.03
N LEU A 44 10.34 7.67 -0.06
CA LEU A 44 10.76 6.98 1.16
C LEU A 44 10.36 5.50 1.13
N GLY A 45 11.09 4.68 1.88
CA GLY A 45 10.87 3.23 1.98
C GLY A 45 11.87 2.41 1.17
N LYS A 46 11.80 1.09 1.34
CA LYS A 46 12.73 0.12 0.74
C LYS A 46 12.07 -1.23 0.54
N ASP A 47 12.85 -2.14 -0.02
CA ASP A 47 12.52 -3.55 -0.06
C ASP A 47 12.72 -4.17 1.33
N THR A 48 11.81 -5.04 1.75
CA THR A 48 11.74 -5.61 3.09
C THR A 48 10.98 -6.94 3.10
N ASP A 49 11.24 -7.80 4.09
CA ASP A 49 10.40 -8.96 4.39
C ASP A 49 9.33 -8.65 5.44
N ASN A 50 9.37 -7.43 6.00
CA ASN A 50 8.39 -6.95 6.97
C ASN A 50 7.83 -5.58 6.53
N PRO A 51 6.82 -5.56 5.64
CA PRO A 51 6.27 -4.32 5.11
C PRO A 51 5.66 -3.41 6.19
N PHE A 52 5.14 -3.98 7.28
CA PHE A 52 4.52 -3.18 8.35
C PHE A 52 5.53 -2.45 9.21
N ALA A 53 6.63 -3.12 9.57
CA ALA A 53 7.74 -2.45 10.25
C ALA A 53 8.28 -1.30 9.39
N GLU A 54 8.45 -1.55 8.09
CA GLU A 54 8.93 -0.52 7.17
C GLU A 54 7.97 0.66 7.04
N LEU A 55 6.68 0.42 6.84
CA LEU A 55 5.68 1.48 6.78
C LEU A 55 5.69 2.32 8.07
N LYS A 56 5.73 1.66 9.23
CA LYS A 56 5.76 2.33 10.52
C LYS A 56 6.99 3.20 10.67
N ASP A 57 8.16 2.71 10.24
CA ASP A 57 9.40 3.48 10.25
C ASP A 57 9.36 4.65 9.27
N VAL A 58 8.83 4.46 8.05
CA VAL A 58 8.64 5.53 7.06
C VAL A 58 7.80 6.66 7.67
N PHE A 59 6.65 6.34 8.25
CA PHE A 59 5.76 7.37 8.81
C PHE A 59 6.26 7.98 10.11
N LYS A 60 7.00 7.23 10.93
CA LYS A 60 7.62 7.76 12.15
C LYS A 60 8.72 8.77 11.82
N ASN A 61 9.49 8.52 10.78
CA ASN A 61 10.63 9.36 10.40
C ASN A 61 10.24 10.54 9.51
N ASP A 62 9.06 10.50 8.88
CA ASP A 62 8.55 11.63 8.12
C ASP A 62 7.79 12.61 9.02
N VAL A 63 8.30 13.83 9.12
CA VAL A 63 7.75 14.91 9.97
C VAL A 63 6.29 15.20 9.61
N SER A 64 5.90 15.01 8.34
CA SER A 64 4.56 15.27 7.84
C SER A 64 3.51 14.24 8.31
N PHE A 65 3.96 13.12 8.89
CA PHE A 65 3.12 12.03 9.39
C PHE A 65 3.31 11.77 10.90
N SER A 66 4.15 12.56 11.57
CA SER A 66 4.54 12.39 12.98
C SER A 66 3.37 12.47 13.99
N ASP A 67 2.21 12.99 13.57
CA ASP A 67 1.03 13.18 14.41
C ASP A 67 0.10 11.95 14.41
N ASN A 68 0.63 10.79 14.87
CA ASN A 68 -0.03 9.53 15.33
C ASN A 68 -1.37 9.05 14.70
N GLY A 69 -1.73 9.49 13.49
CA GLY A 69 -3.02 9.18 12.85
C GLY A 69 -3.09 7.81 12.17
N ILE A 70 -1.99 7.05 12.17
CA ILE A 70 -1.89 5.78 11.46
C ILE A 70 -2.09 4.63 12.43
N SER A 71 -3.21 3.94 12.24
CA SER A 71 -3.65 2.86 13.09
C SER A 71 -3.05 1.52 12.70
N ASP A 72 -2.86 0.64 13.68
CA ASP A 72 -2.59 -0.79 13.43
C ASP A 72 -3.71 -1.42 12.56
N GLU A 73 -4.95 -0.91 12.65
CA GLU A 73 -6.09 -1.32 11.83
C GLU A 73 -5.83 -1.12 10.32
N PHE A 74 -5.20 -0.01 9.94
CA PHE A 74 -4.82 0.27 8.55
C PHE A 74 -3.82 -0.78 8.05
N PHE A 75 -2.74 -0.97 8.79
CA PHE A 75 -1.70 -1.95 8.45
C PHE A 75 -2.27 -3.35 8.34
N ASN A 76 -3.08 -3.77 9.31
CA ASN A 76 -3.75 -5.05 9.30
C ASN A 76 -4.70 -5.23 8.11
N THR A 77 -5.39 -4.17 7.67
CA THR A 77 -6.28 -4.23 6.51
C THR A 77 -5.49 -4.49 5.23
N VAL A 78 -4.40 -3.74 4.98
CA VAL A 78 -3.57 -3.98 3.80
C VAL A 78 -2.92 -5.37 3.84
N ASN A 79 -2.48 -5.82 5.03
CA ASN A 79 -1.93 -7.16 5.21
C ASN A 79 -2.91 -8.24 4.78
N LYS A 80 -4.14 -8.17 5.30
CA LYS A 80 -5.18 -9.15 5.00
C LYS A 80 -5.51 -9.18 3.52
N LEU A 81 -5.53 -8.02 2.86
CA LEU A 81 -5.78 -7.96 1.41
C LEU A 81 -4.66 -8.68 0.63
N LEU A 82 -3.40 -8.36 0.92
CA LEU A 82 -2.25 -8.98 0.26
C LEU A 82 -2.21 -10.49 0.48
N GLU A 83 -2.38 -10.94 1.73
CA GLU A 83 -2.39 -12.37 2.07
C GLU A 83 -3.58 -13.10 1.44
N ASN A 84 -4.77 -12.48 1.37
CA ASN A 84 -5.94 -13.08 0.71
C ASN A 84 -5.69 -13.28 -0.79
N VAL A 85 -5.22 -12.23 -1.48
CA VAL A 85 -4.90 -12.30 -2.91
C VAL A 85 -3.79 -13.33 -3.18
N ARG A 86 -2.73 -13.32 -2.36
CA ARG A 86 -1.62 -14.27 -2.44
C ARG A 86 -2.09 -15.72 -2.25
N THR A 87 -2.92 -15.98 -1.26
CA THR A 87 -3.47 -17.32 -0.99
C THR A 87 -4.30 -17.84 -2.16
N LYS A 88 -5.04 -16.95 -2.85
CA LYS A 88 -5.87 -17.32 -4.01
C LYS A 88 -5.08 -17.56 -5.29
N LEU A 89 -3.99 -16.82 -5.49
CA LEU A 89 -3.27 -16.78 -6.77
C LEU A 89 -1.92 -17.47 -6.76
N GLY A 90 -1.43 -17.84 -5.58
CA GLY A 90 -0.15 -18.51 -5.40
C GLY A 90 1.02 -17.54 -5.17
N ASP A 91 2.08 -18.10 -4.60
CA ASP A 91 3.22 -17.35 -4.08
C ASP A 91 4.07 -16.66 -5.15
N ALA A 92 3.97 -17.07 -6.43
CA ALA A 92 4.72 -16.49 -7.55
C ALA A 92 4.07 -15.21 -8.14
N SER A 93 2.95 -14.76 -7.59
CA SER A 93 2.26 -13.57 -8.05
C SER A 93 2.97 -12.28 -7.63
N ILE A 94 2.92 -11.27 -8.50
CA ILE A 94 3.23 -9.88 -8.16
C ILE A 94 1.92 -9.18 -7.81
N ILE A 95 1.80 -8.71 -6.58
CA ILE A 95 0.58 -8.06 -6.08
C ILE A 95 0.97 -6.68 -5.57
N SER A 96 0.36 -5.62 -6.09
CA SER A 96 0.60 -4.26 -5.63
C SER A 96 -0.70 -3.62 -5.15
N VAL A 97 -0.67 -3.08 -3.94
CA VAL A 97 -1.71 -2.18 -3.43
C VAL A 97 -1.16 -0.76 -3.49
N ILE A 98 -1.86 0.09 -4.24
CA ILE A 98 -1.55 1.51 -4.37
C ILE A 98 -2.68 2.30 -3.73
N MET A 99 -2.31 3.24 -2.88
CA MET A 99 -3.24 4.20 -2.29
C MET A 99 -2.85 5.60 -2.74
N GLU A 100 -3.79 6.29 -3.37
CA GLU A 100 -3.57 7.62 -3.91
C GLU A 100 -4.70 8.56 -3.48
N GLY A 101 -4.31 9.67 -2.84
CA GLY A 101 -5.24 10.77 -2.60
C GLY A 101 -5.37 11.67 -3.82
N ASN A 102 -6.60 12.00 -4.20
CA ASN A 102 -6.89 13.08 -5.14
C ASN A 102 -7.77 14.15 -4.47
N LYS A 103 -8.04 15.26 -5.18
CA LYS A 103 -8.77 16.42 -4.63
C LYS A 103 -10.15 16.10 -4.04
N GLU A 104 -10.76 14.97 -4.38
CA GLU A 104 -12.12 14.62 -3.97
C GLU A 104 -12.19 13.32 -3.15
N ASN A 105 -11.34 12.33 -3.46
CA ASN A 105 -11.44 10.97 -2.94
C ASN A 105 -10.06 10.32 -2.76
N ILE A 106 -10.07 9.11 -2.19
CA ILE A 106 -8.91 8.22 -2.11
C ILE A 106 -9.18 7.05 -3.03
N MET A 107 -8.23 6.76 -3.92
CA MET A 107 -8.31 5.63 -4.81
C MET A 107 -7.38 4.53 -4.29
N TYR A 108 -7.93 3.33 -4.19
CA TYR A 108 -7.21 2.10 -3.91
C TYR A 108 -7.13 1.33 -5.22
N THR A 109 -5.92 1.04 -5.67
CA THR A 109 -5.68 0.22 -6.85
C THR A 109 -4.97 -1.05 -6.44
N LEU A 110 -5.61 -2.18 -6.71
CA LEU A 110 -5.01 -3.51 -6.64
C LEU A 110 -4.54 -3.89 -8.04
N HIS A 111 -3.23 -4.07 -8.19
CA HIS A 111 -2.62 -4.61 -9.39
C HIS A 111 -2.12 -6.02 -9.11
N ILE A 112 -2.49 -6.95 -9.98
CA ILE A 112 -2.13 -8.36 -9.88
C ILE A 112 -1.50 -8.75 -11.21
N GLN A 113 -0.32 -9.36 -11.14
CA GLN A 113 0.35 -9.96 -12.26
C GLN A 113 0.78 -11.37 -11.89
N THR A 114 0.38 -12.32 -12.72
CA THR A 114 0.82 -13.73 -12.67
C THR A 114 1.48 -14.06 -14.01
N GLU A 115 1.96 -15.29 -14.16
CA GLU A 115 2.46 -15.78 -15.46
C GLU A 115 1.38 -15.74 -16.56
N THR A 116 0.10 -15.90 -16.18
CA THR A 116 -0.99 -16.15 -17.13
C THR A 116 -1.90 -14.94 -17.35
N TYR A 117 -1.91 -13.96 -16.45
CA TYR A 117 -2.69 -12.75 -16.63
C TYR A 117 -2.20 -11.55 -15.83
N THR A 118 -2.65 -10.37 -16.27
CA THR A 118 -2.53 -9.11 -15.54
C THR A 118 -3.91 -8.52 -15.32
N LYS A 119 -4.19 -8.06 -14.11
CA LYS A 119 -5.46 -7.43 -13.75
C LYS A 119 -5.23 -6.22 -12.86
N HIS A 120 -6.05 -5.20 -13.09
CA HIS A 120 -6.11 -4.00 -12.27
C HIS A 120 -7.55 -3.79 -11.79
N CYS A 121 -7.71 -3.50 -10.51
CA CYS A 121 -8.99 -3.12 -9.91
C CYS A 121 -8.79 -1.85 -9.12
N THR A 122 -9.64 -0.86 -9.36
CA THR A 122 -9.55 0.45 -8.73
C THR A 122 -10.90 0.79 -8.10
N THR A 123 -10.88 1.16 -6.82
CA THR A 123 -12.08 1.50 -6.03
C THR A 123 -11.79 2.67 -5.08
N LYS A 124 -12.84 3.28 -4.55
CA LYS A 124 -12.79 4.29 -3.48
C LYS A 124 -12.82 3.68 -2.08
N ASN A 125 -13.09 2.39 -1.96
CA ASN A 125 -13.20 1.69 -0.68
C ASN A 125 -12.36 0.41 -0.70
N ILE A 126 -11.35 0.34 0.19
CA ILE A 126 -10.48 -0.83 0.30
C ILE A 126 -11.24 -2.14 0.54
N GLN A 127 -12.41 -2.08 1.19
CA GLN A 127 -13.24 -3.26 1.43
C GLN A 127 -13.77 -3.89 0.14
N GLU A 128 -14.06 -3.08 -0.89
CA GLU A 128 -14.51 -3.59 -2.18
C GLU A 128 -13.42 -4.42 -2.87
N LEU A 129 -12.13 -4.19 -2.56
CA LEU A 129 -11.05 -5.04 -3.08
C LEU A 129 -11.10 -6.48 -2.54
N PHE A 130 -11.61 -6.67 -1.31
CA PHE A 130 -11.79 -8.00 -0.72
C PHE A 130 -12.94 -8.79 -1.33
N GLU A 131 -13.96 -8.11 -1.85
CA GLU A 131 -15.08 -8.75 -2.54
C GLU A 131 -14.69 -9.26 -3.92
N ILE A 132 -13.71 -8.59 -4.55
CA ILE A 132 -13.12 -9.05 -5.81
C ILE A 132 -12.18 -10.23 -5.56
N TYR A 133 -11.43 -10.21 -4.44
CA TYR A 133 -10.42 -11.21 -4.06
C TYR A 133 -10.36 -11.44 -2.56
#